data_AF-A0A7S0Z5C5-F1
#
_entry.id   AF-A0A7S0Z5C5-F1
#
_cell.length_a   1.000
_cell.length_b   1.000
_cell.length_c   1.000
_cell.angle_alpha   90.00
_cell.angle_beta   90.00
_cell.angle_gamma   90.00
#
_symmetry.space_group_name_H-M   'P 1'
#
loop_
_entity.id
_entity.type
_entity.pdbx_description
1 polymer ?
#
loop_
_entity_poly.entity_id
_entity_poly.type
_entity_poly.pdbx_seq_one_letter_code
_entity_poly.pdbx_strand_id
1 'polypeptide(L)'
;DANVRKATMPSDVDNHGRPIWTPFATPSATSGKTHGVETVLRANIVNSEYYRKIANEQDFMLLVDEIYDLVDHAEPWMSSRNARGASTGFCLLFRLCEMGLDEKQIAHLL
;
A
#
# COMPACT_ATOMS: atom_id res chain seq x y z
N ASP A 1 -23.99 39.49 7.85
CA ASP A 1 -22.61 39.82 7.45
C ASP A 1 -21.67 38.76 8.03
N ALA A 2 -20.51 38.52 7.41
CA ALA A 2 -19.52 37.46 7.70
C ALA A 2 -19.71 36.08 7.02
N ASN A 3 -19.77 36.09 5.68
CA ASN A 3 -19.31 34.95 4.87
C ASN A 3 -17.78 34.97 4.85
N VAL A 4 -17.14 34.29 5.82
CA VAL A 4 -15.68 34.11 5.83
C VAL A 4 -15.31 33.13 4.72
N ARG A 5 -15.10 33.66 3.51
CA ARG A 5 -14.44 32.95 2.43
C ARG A 5 -13.02 32.62 2.92
N LYS A 6 -12.76 31.36 3.27
CA LYS A 6 -11.40 30.85 3.46
C LYS A 6 -10.61 31.18 2.20
N ALA A 7 -9.67 32.10 2.31
CA ALA A 7 -8.77 32.45 1.23
C ALA A 7 -7.83 31.27 1.00
N THR A 8 -8.03 30.54 -0.10
CA THR A 8 -7.05 29.57 -0.60
C THR A 8 -5.85 30.35 -1.12
N MET A 9 -4.67 30.12 -0.57
CA MET A 9 -3.45 30.80 -1.01
C MET A 9 -3.04 30.26 -2.40
N PRO A 10 -2.48 31.09 -3.29
CA PRO A 10 -2.08 30.66 -4.64
C PRO A 10 -1.04 29.53 -4.67
N SER A 11 -0.30 29.33 -3.58
CA SER A 11 0.68 28.26 -3.39
C SER A 11 0.07 26.88 -3.13
N ASP A 12 -1.26 26.82 -2.97
CA ASP A 12 -1.96 25.59 -2.60
C ASP A 12 -2.61 24.92 -3.81
N VAL A 13 -2.42 25.41 -5.04
CA VAL A 13 -3.00 24.84 -6.28
C VAL A 13 -1.97 24.73 -7.42
N ASP A 14 -2.04 23.64 -8.19
CA ASP A 14 -1.16 23.38 -9.33
C ASP A 14 -1.57 24.21 -10.56
N ASN A 15 -0.81 24.11 -11.64
CA ASN A 15 -1.05 24.85 -12.89
C ASN A 15 -2.39 24.51 -13.57
N HIS A 16 -3.09 23.48 -13.11
CA HIS A 16 -4.41 23.06 -13.58
C HIS A 16 -5.52 23.41 -12.58
N GLY A 17 -5.20 24.17 -11.51
CA GLY A 17 -6.13 24.61 -10.48
C GLY A 17 -6.50 23.54 -9.46
N ARG A 18 -5.76 22.43 -9.38
CA ARG A 18 -6.00 21.35 -8.40
C ARG A 18 -5.20 21.62 -7.13
N PRO A 19 -5.73 21.33 -5.93
CA PRO A 19 -4.98 21.57 -4.71
C PRO A 19 -3.68 20.75 -4.68
N ILE A 20 -2.54 21.42 -4.47
CA ILE A 20 -1.19 20.84 -4.37
C ILE A 20 -1.10 19.90 -3.17
N TRP A 21 -1.79 20.24 -2.08
CA TRP A 21 -1.80 19.45 -0.86
C TRP A 21 -3.18 19.49 -0.20
N THR A 22 -3.82 18.33 -0.08
CA THR A 22 -5.03 18.15 0.75
C THR A 22 -4.62 17.39 2.02
N PRO A 23 -4.65 18.03 3.22
CA PRO A 23 -4.49 17.30 4.46
C PRO A 23 -5.68 16.35 4.56
N PHE A 24 -5.39 15.06 4.71
CA PHE A 24 -6.40 14.01 4.66
C PHE A 24 -7.03 13.94 3.27
N ALA A 25 -6.24 13.40 2.32
CA ALA A 25 -6.80 12.80 1.12
C ALA A 25 -8.08 12.05 1.49
N THR A 26 -9.16 12.42 0.82
CA THR A 26 -10.50 11.85 0.89
C THR A 26 -10.55 10.45 1.52
N PRO A 27 -11.41 10.19 2.53
CA PRO A 27 -11.67 8.83 3.02
C PRO A 27 -12.23 7.87 1.94
N SER A 28 -12.41 8.38 0.72
CA SER A 28 -12.85 7.67 -0.50
C SER A 28 -11.69 7.23 -1.43
N ALA A 29 -10.44 7.16 -0.95
CA ALA A 29 -9.35 6.49 -1.69
C ALA A 29 -9.06 5.08 -1.18
N THR A 30 -9.58 4.73 0.01
CA THR A 30 -9.55 3.37 0.57
C THR A 30 -10.90 2.68 0.33
N SER A 31 -11.47 2.83 -0.87
CA SER A 31 -12.65 2.04 -1.25
C SER A 31 -12.22 0.61 -1.60
N GLY A 32 -13.03 -0.36 -1.17
CA GLY A 32 -12.67 -1.78 -0.99
C GLY A 32 -11.90 -2.43 -2.14
N LYS A 33 -10.93 -3.29 -1.77
CA LYS A 33 -9.90 -4.01 -2.56
C LYS A 33 -8.50 -3.37 -2.58
N THR A 34 -8.32 -2.15 -2.09
CA THR A 34 -6.98 -1.53 -2.06
C THR A 34 -6.18 -1.85 -0.81
N HIS A 35 -6.79 -2.48 0.20
CA HIS A 35 -6.18 -2.85 1.49
C HIS A 35 -5.43 -1.70 2.19
N GLY A 36 -5.78 -0.43 1.88
CA GLY A 36 -5.08 0.74 2.41
C GLY A 36 -3.71 1.02 1.77
N VAL A 37 -3.35 0.32 0.69
CA VAL A 37 -2.08 0.49 -0.02
C VAL A 37 -2.16 1.62 -1.03
N GLU A 38 -1.12 2.46 -1.05
CA GLU A 38 -0.95 3.56 -2.01
C GLU A 38 -0.98 3.07 -3.46
N THR A 39 -1.51 3.88 -4.38
CA THR A 39 -1.85 3.42 -5.73
C THR A 39 -0.63 3.06 -6.57
N VAL A 40 0.46 3.82 -6.48
CA VAL A 40 1.73 3.52 -7.18
C VAL A 40 2.37 2.26 -6.60
N LEU A 41 2.39 2.13 -5.28
CA LEU A 41 2.91 0.94 -4.60
C LEU A 41 2.13 -0.31 -5.01
N ARG A 42 0.79 -0.25 -5.00
CA ARG A 42 -0.05 -1.37 -5.45
C ARG A 42 0.24 -1.75 -6.90
N ALA A 43 0.37 -0.77 -7.79
CA ALA A 43 0.73 -1.03 -9.18
C ALA A 43 2.10 -1.73 -9.28
N ASN A 44 3.06 -1.35 -8.44
CA ASN A 44 4.38 -1.97 -8.43
C ASN A 44 4.37 -3.38 -7.82
N ILE A 45 3.53 -3.63 -6.81
CA ILE A 45 3.30 -4.97 -6.25
C ILE A 45 2.72 -5.88 -7.35
N VAL A 46 1.60 -5.50 -7.95
CA VAL A 46 0.91 -6.35 -8.96
C VAL A 46 1.79 -6.64 -10.18
N ASN A 47 2.64 -5.69 -10.58
CA ASN A 47 3.59 -5.87 -11.69
C ASN A 47 4.89 -6.58 -11.30
N SER A 48 5.14 -6.81 -10.00
CA SER A 48 6.33 -7.51 -9.53
C SER A 48 6.32 -8.97 -9.97
N GLU A 49 7.42 -9.46 -10.54
CA GLU A 49 7.58 -10.89 -10.83
C GLU A 49 7.43 -11.75 -9.59
N TYR A 50 7.88 -11.25 -8.44
CA TYR A 50 7.76 -11.95 -7.17
C TYR A 50 6.28 -12.11 -6.79
N TYR A 51 5.52 -11.01 -6.82
CA TYR A 51 4.08 -11.06 -6.52
C TYR A 51 3.34 -12.02 -7.45
N ARG A 52 3.64 -12.02 -8.74
CA ARG A 52 2.99 -12.92 -9.71
C ARG A 52 3.23 -14.40 -9.42
N LYS A 53 4.32 -14.76 -8.74
CA LYS A 53 4.58 -16.14 -8.29
C LYS A 53 3.70 -16.51 -7.10
N ILE A 54 3.62 -15.63 -6.11
CA ILE A 54 2.87 -15.87 -4.86
C ILE A 54 1.37 -15.54 -4.97
N ALA A 55 0.93 -14.85 -6.03
CA ALA A 55 -0.45 -14.40 -6.20
C ALA A 55 -1.48 -15.54 -6.28
N ASN A 56 -1.03 -16.75 -6.63
CA ASN A 56 -1.88 -17.95 -6.66
C ASN A 56 -1.68 -18.85 -5.43
N GLU A 57 -0.77 -18.51 -4.53
CA GLU A 57 -0.53 -19.28 -3.31
C GLU A 57 -1.72 -19.13 -2.37
N GLN A 58 -2.22 -20.25 -1.86
CA GLN A 58 -3.39 -20.32 -0.97
C GLN A 58 -3.02 -20.86 0.40
N ASP A 59 -1.84 -21.46 0.55
CA ASP A 59 -1.37 -21.92 1.85
C ASP A 59 -0.82 -20.74 2.67
N PHE A 60 -1.54 -20.42 3.73
CA PHE A 60 -1.15 -19.39 4.68
C PHE A 60 0.20 -19.69 5.34
N MET A 61 0.46 -20.96 5.71
CA MET A 61 1.69 -21.31 6.43
C MET A 61 2.92 -21.16 5.54
N LEU A 62 2.80 -21.45 4.23
CA LEU A 62 3.90 -21.24 3.28
C LEU A 62 4.25 -19.76 3.15
N LEU A 63 3.25 -18.87 3.12
CA LEU A 63 3.50 -17.43 3.09
C LEU A 63 4.15 -16.93 4.39
N VAL A 64 3.78 -17.52 5.53
CA VAL A 64 4.40 -17.22 6.83
C VAL A 64 5.85 -17.66 6.86
N ASP A 65 6.15 -18.89 6.44
CA ASP A 65 7.53 -19.39 6.35
C ASP A 65 8.37 -18.50 5.41
N GLU A 66 7.79 -18.09 4.28
CA GLU A 66 8.46 -17.20 3.34
C GLU A 66 8.70 -15.79 3.91
N ILE A 67 7.83 -15.30 4.80
CA ILE A 67 8.09 -14.07 5.57
C ILE A 67 9.31 -14.26 6.47
N TYR A 68 9.37 -15.36 7.24
CA TYR A 68 10.48 -15.63 8.14
C TYR A 68 11.82 -15.80 7.42
N ASP A 69 11.81 -16.39 6.22
CA ASP A 69 13.03 -16.67 5.46
C ASP A 69 13.55 -15.47 4.64
N LEU A 70 12.66 -14.65 4.09
CA LEU A 70 13.04 -13.62 3.10
C LEU A 70 12.93 -12.18 3.59
N VAL A 71 12.16 -11.91 4.65
CA VAL A 71 11.86 -10.54 5.08
C VAL A 71 12.80 -10.11 6.20
N ASP A 72 13.89 -9.46 5.81
CA ASP A 72 14.86 -8.85 6.75
C ASP A 72 14.48 -7.40 7.12
N HIS A 73 13.78 -6.70 6.21
CA HIS A 73 13.42 -5.29 6.36
C HIS A 73 11.94 -5.05 6.01
N ALA A 74 11.24 -4.32 6.88
CA ALA A 74 9.83 -3.95 6.69
C ALA A 74 9.65 -2.62 5.93
N GLU A 75 10.38 -2.44 4.83
CA GLU A 75 10.27 -1.24 3.97
C GLU A 75 9.23 -1.46 2.86
N PRO A 76 8.40 -0.46 2.51
CA PRO A 76 7.42 -0.61 1.42
C PRO A 76 8.07 -0.64 0.03
N TRP A 77 9.20 0.04 -0.14
CA TRP A 77 9.93 0.14 -1.40
C TRP A 77 11.29 -0.56 -1.26
N MET A 78 11.82 -1.12 -2.35
CA MET A 78 13.20 -1.57 -2.36
C MET A 78 14.15 -0.38 -2.18
N SER A 79 15.11 -0.46 -1.27
CA SER A 79 16.06 0.62 -0.96
C SER A 79 17.09 0.90 -2.08
N SER A 80 16.93 0.28 -3.25
CA SER A 80 17.76 0.57 -4.42
C SER A 80 17.52 2.00 -4.90
N ARG A 81 18.61 2.76 -5.03
CA ARG A 81 18.73 4.22 -5.22
C ARG A 81 17.84 4.85 -6.30
N ASN A 82 17.22 4.08 -7.19
CA ASN A 82 16.29 4.58 -8.21
C ASN A 82 15.18 3.61 -8.62
N ALA A 83 15.04 2.46 -7.96
CA ALA A 83 14.06 1.44 -8.33
C ALA A 83 12.83 1.56 -7.44
N ARG A 84 11.71 2.03 -8.00
CA ARG A 84 10.42 2.10 -7.28
C ARG A 84 9.77 0.72 -7.10
N GLY A 85 10.55 -0.37 -7.07
CA GLY A 85 10.02 -1.73 -6.92
C GLY A 85 9.40 -1.91 -5.54
N ALA A 86 8.31 -2.69 -5.46
CA ALA A 86 7.76 -3.11 -4.19
C ALA A 86 8.71 -4.11 -3.52
N SER A 87 8.89 -4.01 -2.21
CA SER A 87 9.69 -5.00 -1.48
C SER A 87 8.99 -6.36 -1.44
N THR A 88 9.77 -7.43 -1.24
CA THR A 88 9.26 -8.80 -1.05
C THR A 88 8.34 -8.88 0.15
N GLY A 89 8.73 -8.27 1.28
CA GLY A 89 7.90 -8.21 2.48
C GLY A 89 6.54 -7.54 2.24
N PHE A 90 6.49 -6.42 1.53
CA PHE A 90 5.22 -5.75 1.24
C PHE A 90 4.36 -6.50 0.21
N CYS A 91 4.98 -7.28 -0.69
CA CYS A 91 4.26 -8.18 -1.60
C CYS A 91 3.55 -9.32 -0.83
N LEU A 92 4.25 -9.94 0.13
CA LEU A 92 3.68 -10.96 1.01
C LEU A 92 2.55 -10.40 1.88
N LEU A 93 2.76 -9.21 2.45
CA LEU A 93 1.76 -8.52 3.28
C LEU A 93 0.49 -8.21 2.49
N PHE A 94 0.65 -7.69 1.26
CA PHE A 94 -0.48 -7.44 0.37
C PHE A 94 -1.21 -8.74 0.01
N ARG A 95 -0.48 -9.84 -0.22
CA ARG A 95 -1.09 -11.14 -0.49
C ARG A 95 -1.91 -11.66 0.70
N LEU A 96 -1.37 -11.56 1.91
CA LEU A 96 -2.09 -11.93 3.14
C LEU A 96 -3.37 -11.09 3.32
N CYS A 97 -3.32 -9.80 2.99
CA CYS A 97 -4.51 -8.95 3.00
C CYS A 97 -5.57 -9.40 1.97
N GLU A 98 -5.16 -9.88 0.80
CA GLU A 98 -6.10 -10.41 -0.22
C GLU A 98 -6.74 -11.74 0.18
N MET A 99 -6.07 -12.56 0.98
CA MET A 99 -6.57 -13.88 1.39
C MET A 99 -7.74 -13.82 2.38
N GLY A 100 -7.93 -12.70 3.09
CA GLY A 100 -9.00 -12.55 4.07
C GLY A 100 -8.83 -13.47 5.27
N LEU A 101 -7.76 -13.23 6.06
CA LEU A 101 -7.37 -14.08 7.18
C LEU A 101 -8.41 -14.18 8.30
N ASP A 102 -8.53 -15.36 8.89
CA ASP A 102 -9.32 -15.62 10.09
C ASP A 102 -8.65 -15.07 11.35
N GLU A 103 -9.41 -14.86 12.44
CA GLU A 103 -8.89 -14.40 13.74
C GLU A 103 -7.72 -15.25 14.25
N LYS A 104 -7.76 -16.57 14.03
CA LYS A 104 -6.68 -17.49 14.42
C LYS A 104 -5.40 -17.26 13.62
N GLN A 105 -5.53 -16.97 12.32
CA GLN A 105 -4.40 -16.69 11.43
C GLN A 105 -3.79 -15.34 11.76
N ILE A 106 -4.62 -14.33 12.05
CA ILE A 106 -4.16 -13.03 12.54
C ILE A 106 -3.43 -13.18 13.88
N ALA A 107 -3.99 -13.95 14.81
CA ALA A 107 -3.34 -14.23 16.10
C ALA A 107 -2.03 -15.01 15.97
N HIS A 108 -1.83 -15.75 14.88
CA HIS A 108 -0.56 -16.42 14.59
C HIS A 108 0.53 -15.47 14.08
N LEU A 109 0.13 -14.37 13.44
CA LEU A 109 1.04 -13.35 12.90
C LEU A 109 1.50 -12.30 13.94
N LEU A 110 0.87 -12.26 15.12
CA LEU A 110 1.09 -11.27 16.19
C LEU A 110 1.83 -11.88 17.38
#